data_AF-A0A7S1HBR7-F1
#
_entry.id   AF-A0A7S1HBR7-F1
#
_cell.length_a   1.000
_cell.length_b   1.000
_cell.length_c   1.000
_cell.angle_alpha   90.00
_cell.angle_beta   90.00
_cell.angle_gamma   90.00
#
_symmetry.space_group_name_H-M   'P 1'
#
loop_
_entity.id
_entity.type
_entity.pdbx_description
1 polymer ?
#
loop_
_entity_poly.entity_id
_entity_poly.type
_entity_poly.pdbx_seq_one_letter_code
_entity_poly.pdbx_strand_id
1 'polypeptide(L)'
;IGGWLCSGFDPVRGFARTGDFLYDSLEDSDSGLLLFTWFMSGMVGVMTRSGGAAGLGHAFASVASSPRRAQLLALAAGCMVFWDDYSSILIVGSTMRPVMDSCHVSREKLAYLVDTTSAPVAALSPISTWIGFKLAVVRHQLTVAGVTEDGISVLIRAIPSSTYPVLALLFAFIVCVSGRDFGPMAEA
;
A
#
# COMPACT_ATOMS: atom_id res chain seq x y z
N ILE A 1 2.53 11.40 20.77
CA ILE A 1 3.77 10.87 21.42
C ILE A 1 4.80 11.99 21.64
N GLY A 2 5.16 12.77 20.61
CA GLY A 2 6.09 13.90 20.75
C GLY A 2 5.70 14.92 21.84
N GLY A 3 4.44 15.38 21.86
CA GLY A 3 3.95 16.31 22.90
C GLY A 3 4.03 15.75 24.33
N TRP A 4 3.88 14.43 24.51
CA TRP A 4 3.99 13.76 25.82
C TRP A 4 5.44 13.65 26.30
N LEU A 5 6.38 13.39 25.38
CA LEU A 5 7.82 13.40 25.69
C LEU A 5 8.31 14.81 26.04
N CYS A 6 7.86 15.83 25.30
CA CYS A 6 8.25 17.22 25.50
C CYS A 6 7.61 17.88 26.75
N SER A 7 6.61 17.24 27.36
CA SER A 7 5.92 17.73 28.56
C SER A 7 6.36 17.02 29.84
N GLY A 8 7.42 16.20 29.78
CA GLY A 8 7.94 15.47 30.94
C GLY A 8 7.02 14.35 31.39
N PHE A 9 6.35 13.67 30.44
CA PHE A 9 5.40 12.58 30.67
C PHE A 9 4.09 12.99 31.37
N ASP A 10 3.81 14.29 31.50
CA ASP A 10 2.52 14.78 31.98
C ASP A 10 1.46 14.59 30.88
N PRO A 11 0.43 13.76 31.09
CA PRO A 11 -0.57 13.44 30.07
C PRO A 11 -1.45 14.65 29.71
N VAL A 12 -1.71 15.56 30.65
CA VAL A 12 -2.58 16.72 30.43
C VAL A 12 -1.83 17.81 29.67
N ARG A 13 -0.60 18.12 30.09
CA ARG A 13 0.25 19.09 29.38
C ARG A 13 0.72 18.55 28.03
N GLY A 14 0.94 17.25 27.92
CA GLY A 14 1.29 16.60 26.66
C GLY A 14 0.16 16.63 25.64
N PHE A 15 -1.10 16.52 26.10
CA PHE A 15 -2.27 16.72 25.25
C PHE A 15 -2.37 18.17 24.75
N ALA A 16 -2.26 19.16 25.64
CA ALA A 16 -2.28 20.57 25.26
C ALA A 16 -1.17 20.92 24.25
N ARG A 17 0.07 20.49 24.53
CA ARG A 17 1.22 20.64 23.61
C ARG A 17 1.00 20.00 22.25
N THR A 18 0.29 18.87 22.20
CA THR A 18 -0.05 18.23 20.93
C THR A 18 -1.04 19.08 20.13
N GLY A 19 -1.98 19.76 20.81
CA GLY A 19 -2.87 20.75 20.21
C GLY A 19 -2.11 21.94 19.62
N ASP A 20 -1.13 22.48 20.35
CA ASP A 20 -0.29 23.58 19.86
C ASP A 20 0.53 23.17 18.62
N PHE A 21 1.13 21.96 18.63
CA PHE A 21 1.81 21.45 17.44
C PHE A 21 0.88 21.28 16.24
N LEU A 22 -0.36 20.86 16.45
CA LEU A 22 -1.36 20.76 15.38
C LEU A 22 -1.75 22.14 14.85
N TYR A 23 -1.88 23.14 15.73
CA TYR A 23 -2.17 24.53 15.37
C TYR A 23 -1.01 25.17 14.58
N ASP A 24 0.22 25.03 15.06
CA ASP A 24 1.41 25.54 14.37
C ASP A 24 1.61 24.83 13.00
N SER A 25 1.32 23.54 12.92
CA SER A 25 1.35 22.78 11.65
C SER A 25 0.26 23.19 10.66
N LEU A 26 -0.81 23.83 11.13
CA LEU A 26 -1.88 24.39 10.30
C LEU A 26 -1.53 25.80 9.80
N GLU A 27 -0.77 26.57 10.58
CA GLU A 27 -0.40 27.97 10.31
C GLU A 27 0.83 28.08 9.39
N ASP A 28 1.77 27.12 9.49
CA ASP A 28 2.93 27.05 8.61
C ASP A 28 2.65 26.21 7.33
N SER A 29 3.56 26.26 6.37
CA SER A 29 3.45 25.82 4.96
C SER A 29 3.07 24.34 4.66
N ASP A 30 2.50 23.59 5.62
CA ASP A 30 2.09 22.18 5.58
C ASP A 30 0.56 21.94 5.49
N SER A 31 -0.25 22.99 5.40
CA SER A 31 -1.71 22.89 5.24
C SER A 31 -2.13 22.06 3.99
N GLY A 32 -1.26 21.97 2.97
CA GLY A 32 -1.44 21.09 1.82
C GLY A 32 -1.36 19.60 2.15
N LEU A 33 -0.54 19.19 3.11
CA LEU A 33 -0.42 17.81 3.55
C LEU A 33 -1.67 17.36 4.32
N LEU A 34 -2.19 18.23 5.19
CA LEU A 34 -3.43 17.96 5.93
C LEU A 34 -4.63 17.85 5.00
N LEU A 35 -4.75 18.76 4.03
CA LEU A 35 -5.80 18.70 3.01
C LEU A 35 -5.68 17.41 2.17
N PHE A 36 -4.46 17.01 1.83
CA PHE A 36 -4.17 15.78 1.10
C PHE A 36 -4.55 14.52 1.90
N THR A 37 -4.17 14.43 3.18
CA THR A 37 -4.54 13.30 4.05
C THR A 37 -6.06 13.20 4.24
N TRP A 38 -6.74 14.33 4.38
CA TRP A 38 -8.21 14.36 4.53
C TRP A 38 -8.92 13.95 3.23
N PHE A 39 -8.44 14.45 2.08
CA PHE A 39 -8.94 14.07 0.76
C PHE A 39 -8.72 12.58 0.47
N MET A 40 -7.53 12.05 0.75
CA MET A 40 -7.21 10.62 0.58
C MET A 40 -8.11 9.74 1.45
N SER A 41 -8.33 10.12 2.71
CA SER A 41 -9.23 9.39 3.61
C SER A 41 -10.67 9.37 3.10
N GLY A 42 -11.16 10.50 2.57
CA GLY A 42 -12.48 10.60 1.94
C GLY A 42 -12.61 9.74 0.68
N MET A 43 -11.59 9.77 -0.19
CA MET A 43 -11.56 8.99 -1.43
C MET A 43 -11.58 7.48 -1.15
N VAL A 44 -10.83 7.01 -0.15
CA VAL A 44 -10.87 5.60 0.29
C VAL A 44 -12.27 5.21 0.77
N GLY A 45 -12.93 6.07 1.54
CA GLY A 45 -14.32 5.87 1.97
C GLY A 45 -15.33 5.78 0.81
N VAL A 46 -15.13 6.59 -0.24
CA VAL A 46 -15.97 6.55 -1.44
C VAL A 46 -15.69 5.30 -2.28
N MET A 47 -14.42 4.92 -2.47
CA MET A 47 -14.04 3.69 -3.19
C MET A 47 -14.55 2.42 -2.52
N THR A 48 -14.51 2.38 -1.18
CA THR A 48 -15.06 1.24 -0.42
C THR A 48 -16.60 1.19 -0.51
N ARG A 49 -17.29 2.33 -0.58
CA ARG A 49 -18.76 2.37 -0.75
C ARG A 49 -19.25 2.26 -2.19
N SER A 50 -18.45 2.58 -3.19
CA SER A 50 -18.88 2.60 -4.60
C SER A 50 -19.12 1.20 -5.19
N GLY A 51 -18.79 0.14 -4.46
CA GLY A 51 -19.03 -1.24 -4.92
C GLY A 51 -18.09 -1.70 -6.04
N GLY A 52 -17.07 -0.91 -6.41
CA GLY A 52 -16.09 -1.28 -7.43
C GLY A 52 -15.33 -2.58 -7.09
N ALA A 53 -15.04 -2.78 -5.81
CA ALA A 53 -14.52 -4.03 -5.26
C ALA A 53 -15.45 -5.23 -5.55
N ALA A 54 -16.75 -5.08 -5.27
CA ALA A 54 -17.74 -6.13 -5.53
C ALA A 54 -17.93 -6.40 -7.03
N GLY A 55 -17.90 -5.36 -7.87
CA GLY A 55 -17.96 -5.49 -9.33
C GLY A 55 -16.77 -6.24 -9.92
N LEU A 56 -15.55 -5.95 -9.43
CA LEU A 56 -14.35 -6.70 -9.78
C LEU A 56 -14.43 -8.16 -9.33
N GLY A 57 -14.98 -8.42 -8.14
CA GLY A 57 -15.19 -9.78 -7.62
C GLY A 57 -16.08 -10.64 -8.51
N HIS A 58 -17.20 -10.08 -8.99
CA HIS A 58 -18.08 -10.77 -9.94
C HIS A 58 -17.39 -11.04 -11.29
N ALA A 59 -16.65 -10.06 -11.81
CA ALA A 59 -15.88 -10.24 -13.04
C ALA A 59 -14.83 -11.36 -12.88
N PHE A 60 -14.10 -11.38 -11.77
CA PHE A 60 -13.07 -12.37 -11.49
C PHE A 60 -13.63 -13.77 -11.21
N ALA A 61 -14.78 -13.89 -10.54
CA ALA A 61 -15.43 -15.16 -10.27
C ALA A 61 -15.76 -15.93 -11.56
N SER A 62 -16.15 -15.24 -12.63
CA SER A 62 -16.42 -15.88 -13.93
C SER A 62 -15.18 -16.44 -14.64
N VAL A 63 -13.98 -15.95 -14.29
CA VAL A 63 -12.69 -16.31 -14.91
C VAL A 63 -11.91 -17.31 -14.04
N ALA A 64 -12.18 -17.33 -12.74
CA ALA A 64 -11.53 -18.19 -11.75
C ALA A 64 -12.04 -19.63 -11.83
N SER A 65 -11.60 -20.36 -12.85
CA SER A 65 -12.00 -21.76 -13.07
C SER A 65 -11.03 -22.79 -12.47
N SER A 66 -9.92 -22.34 -11.86
CA SER A 66 -8.92 -23.23 -11.26
C SER A 66 -8.14 -22.51 -10.14
N PRO A 67 -7.55 -23.26 -9.18
CA PRO A 67 -6.73 -22.68 -8.10
C PRO A 67 -5.64 -21.74 -8.63
N ARG A 68 -4.92 -22.15 -9.69
CA ARG A 68 -3.88 -21.33 -10.31
C ARG A 68 -4.45 -20.04 -10.92
N ARG A 69 -5.60 -20.10 -11.59
CA ARG A 69 -6.25 -18.91 -12.17
C ARG A 69 -6.73 -17.95 -11.08
N ALA A 70 -7.33 -18.47 -10.01
CA ALA A 70 -7.74 -17.65 -8.87
C ALA A 70 -6.56 -16.90 -8.23
N GLN A 71 -5.43 -17.60 -8.04
CA GLN A 71 -4.19 -17.01 -7.51
C GLN A 71 -3.62 -15.91 -8.41
N LEU A 72 -3.55 -16.17 -9.72
CA LEU A 72 -3.09 -15.16 -10.70
C LEU A 72 -4.03 -13.96 -10.78
N LEU A 73 -5.34 -14.17 -10.63
CA LEU A 73 -6.31 -13.08 -10.57
C LEU A 73 -6.13 -12.23 -9.31
N ALA A 74 -5.85 -12.83 -8.16
CA ALA A 74 -5.57 -12.05 -6.94
C ALA A 74 -4.28 -11.25 -7.08
N LEU A 75 -3.25 -11.86 -7.65
CA LEU A 75 -1.98 -11.17 -7.93
C LEU A 75 -2.21 -9.97 -8.88
N ALA A 76 -2.97 -10.17 -9.96
CA ALA A 76 -3.30 -9.10 -10.90
C ALA A 76 -4.18 -8.01 -10.27
N ALA A 77 -5.16 -8.38 -9.46
CA ALA A 77 -6.03 -7.45 -8.74
C ALA A 77 -5.22 -6.55 -7.78
N GLY A 78 -4.28 -7.14 -7.04
CA GLY A 78 -3.32 -6.39 -6.20
C GLY A 78 -2.46 -5.42 -6.99
N CYS A 79 -1.97 -5.84 -8.16
CA CYS A 79 -1.22 -4.96 -9.05
C CYS A 79 -2.05 -3.85 -9.71
N MET A 80 -3.38 -3.96 -9.76
CA MET A 80 -4.26 -2.93 -10.33
C MET A 80 -4.77 -1.96 -9.26
N VAL A 81 -5.04 -2.44 -8.06
CA VAL A 81 -5.55 -1.64 -6.94
C VAL A 81 -4.38 -1.27 -6.02
N PHE A 82 -3.44 -0.44 -6.48
CA PHE A 82 -2.18 -0.16 -5.77
C PHE A 82 -2.07 1.25 -5.18
N TRP A 83 -3.17 1.99 -5.14
CA TRP A 83 -3.17 3.41 -4.77
C TRP A 83 -2.57 3.64 -3.37
N ASP A 84 -2.93 2.74 -2.44
CA ASP A 84 -2.59 2.78 -1.04
C ASP A 84 -2.49 1.34 -0.50
N ASP A 85 -1.47 1.05 0.31
CA ASP A 85 -1.18 -0.29 0.82
C ASP A 85 -2.28 -0.81 1.76
N TYR A 86 -2.96 0.03 2.54
CA TYR A 86 -4.06 -0.45 3.40
C TYR A 86 -5.35 -0.66 2.62
N SER A 87 -5.68 0.28 1.75
CA SER A 87 -6.91 0.24 0.96
C SER A 87 -6.89 -0.92 -0.04
N SER A 88 -5.73 -1.17 -0.63
CA SER A 88 -5.50 -2.32 -1.52
C SER A 88 -5.70 -3.65 -0.81
N ILE A 89 -5.16 -3.81 0.41
CA ILE A 89 -5.36 -5.02 1.22
C ILE A 89 -6.86 -5.26 1.49
N LEU A 90 -7.58 -4.22 1.90
CA LEU A 90 -9.01 -4.33 2.20
C LEU A 90 -9.83 -4.70 0.97
N ILE A 91 -9.62 -3.97 -0.13
CA ILE A 91 -10.38 -4.16 -1.37
C ILE A 91 -10.09 -5.53 -1.98
N VAL A 92 -8.81 -5.86 -2.19
CA VAL A 92 -8.43 -7.12 -2.86
C VAL A 92 -8.73 -8.30 -1.95
N GLY A 93 -8.45 -8.19 -0.65
CA GLY A 93 -8.74 -9.22 0.33
C GLY A 93 -10.24 -9.56 0.43
N SER A 94 -11.12 -8.55 0.52
CA SER A 94 -12.57 -8.80 0.58
C SER A 94 -13.13 -9.35 -0.72
N THR A 95 -12.58 -8.91 -1.85
CA THR A 95 -13.05 -9.25 -3.19
C THR A 95 -12.61 -10.63 -3.64
N MET A 96 -11.35 -10.99 -3.37
CA MET A 96 -10.78 -12.27 -3.79
C MET A 96 -11.08 -13.41 -2.82
N ARG A 97 -11.47 -13.12 -1.58
CA ARG A 97 -11.85 -14.15 -0.60
C ARG A 97 -12.89 -15.15 -1.13
N PRO A 98 -14.08 -14.75 -1.61
CA PRO A 98 -15.06 -15.70 -2.13
C PRO A 98 -14.55 -16.46 -3.37
N VAL A 99 -13.73 -15.81 -4.21
CA VAL A 99 -13.15 -16.42 -5.41
C VAL A 99 -12.14 -17.51 -5.04
N MET A 100 -11.25 -17.23 -4.10
CA MET A 100 -10.25 -18.17 -3.59
C MET A 100 -10.90 -19.34 -2.85
N ASP A 101 -11.90 -19.05 -2.00
CA ASP A 101 -12.64 -20.06 -1.26
C ASP A 101 -13.35 -21.03 -2.24
N SER A 102 -13.96 -20.52 -3.33
CA SER A 102 -14.59 -21.37 -4.36
C SER A 102 -13.61 -22.28 -5.12
N CYS A 103 -12.35 -21.86 -5.22
CA CYS A 103 -11.28 -22.61 -5.86
C CYS A 103 -10.45 -23.44 -4.87
N HIS A 104 -10.89 -23.58 -3.61
CA HIS A 104 -10.19 -24.33 -2.56
C HIS A 104 -8.73 -23.88 -2.37
N VAL A 105 -8.50 -22.56 -2.42
CA VAL A 105 -7.20 -21.95 -2.10
C VAL A 105 -7.20 -21.49 -0.64
N SER A 106 -6.12 -21.76 0.09
CA SER A 106 -6.00 -21.41 1.51
C SER A 106 -6.07 -19.91 1.77
N ARG A 107 -6.56 -19.54 2.97
CA ARG A 107 -6.69 -18.13 3.37
C ARG A 107 -5.33 -17.49 3.60
N GLU A 108 -4.36 -18.30 4.03
CA GLU A 108 -2.96 -17.99 4.21
C GLU A 108 -2.34 -17.57 2.88
N LYS A 109 -2.66 -18.30 1.80
CA LYS A 109 -2.17 -17.96 0.46
C LYS A 109 -2.78 -16.68 -0.08
N LEU A 110 -4.07 -16.45 0.17
CA LEU A 110 -4.69 -15.17 -0.14
C LEU A 110 -4.01 -14.02 0.63
N ALA A 111 -3.78 -14.18 1.93
CA ALA A 111 -3.11 -13.17 2.75
C ALA A 111 -1.69 -12.85 2.23
N TYR A 112 -0.92 -13.88 1.89
CA TYR A 112 0.39 -13.73 1.28
C TYR A 112 0.35 -12.93 -0.05
N LEU A 113 -0.57 -13.27 -0.96
CA LEU A 113 -0.68 -12.58 -2.25
C LEU A 113 -1.13 -11.13 -2.09
N VAL A 114 -2.08 -10.87 -1.19
CA VAL A 114 -2.58 -9.52 -0.92
C VAL A 114 -1.48 -8.65 -0.31
N ASP A 115 -0.75 -9.15 0.68
CA ASP A 115 0.37 -8.43 1.29
C ASP A 115 1.51 -8.15 0.29
N THR A 116 1.91 -9.19 -0.46
CA THR A 116 3.02 -9.11 -1.43
C THR A 116 2.70 -8.24 -2.64
N THR A 117 1.43 -7.95 -2.93
CA THR A 117 1.07 -7.02 -4.00
C THR A 117 0.83 -5.61 -3.48
N SER A 118 0.36 -5.45 -2.25
CA SER A 118 0.01 -4.13 -1.69
C SER A 118 1.25 -3.27 -1.47
N ALA A 119 2.22 -3.74 -0.67
CA ALA A 119 3.40 -2.94 -0.33
C ALA A 119 4.41 -2.82 -1.50
N PRO A 120 4.81 -3.90 -2.19
CA PRO A 120 5.73 -3.82 -3.33
C PRO A 120 5.24 -2.98 -4.51
N VAL A 121 3.97 -3.08 -4.90
CA VAL A 121 3.44 -2.30 -6.03
C VAL A 121 3.32 -0.83 -5.66
N ALA A 122 2.89 -0.50 -4.44
CA ALA A 122 2.88 0.88 -3.94
C ALA A 122 4.30 1.50 -3.88
N ALA A 123 5.32 0.68 -3.60
CA ALA A 123 6.72 1.10 -3.59
C ALA A 123 7.25 1.39 -5.00
N LEU A 124 6.91 0.57 -6.00
CA LEU A 124 7.32 0.74 -7.40
C LEU A 124 6.51 1.80 -8.14
N SER A 125 5.27 2.06 -7.71
CA SER A 125 4.39 2.99 -8.39
C SER A 125 4.92 4.43 -8.31
N PRO A 126 4.94 5.15 -9.45
CA PRO A 126 5.24 6.58 -9.48
C PRO A 126 4.10 7.43 -8.90
N ILE A 127 2.90 6.87 -8.76
CA ILE A 127 1.72 7.52 -8.20
C ILE A 127 1.20 6.62 -7.08
N SER A 128 1.60 6.91 -5.83
CA SER A 128 1.12 6.22 -4.63
C SER A 128 1.11 7.15 -3.42
N THR A 129 0.43 6.77 -2.33
CA THR A 129 0.44 7.54 -1.07
C THR A 129 1.87 7.84 -0.58
N TRP A 130 2.84 6.98 -0.89
CA TRP A 130 4.24 7.10 -0.47
C TRP A 130 5.10 8.01 -1.36
N ILE A 131 4.57 8.52 -2.48
CA ILE A 131 5.35 9.33 -3.41
C ILE A 131 5.82 10.65 -2.79
N GLY A 132 4.98 11.29 -1.98
CA GLY A 132 5.30 12.57 -1.33
C GLY A 132 6.46 12.44 -0.36
N PHE A 133 6.42 11.41 0.49
CA PHE A 133 7.52 11.09 1.40
C PHE A 133 8.82 10.78 0.64
N LYS A 134 8.75 9.90 -0.38
CA LYS A 134 9.91 9.55 -1.22
C LYS A 134 10.52 10.81 -1.87
N LEU A 135 9.68 11.68 -2.43
CA LEU A 135 10.14 12.90 -3.08
C LEU A 135 10.76 13.89 -2.08
N ALA A 136 10.17 14.04 -0.89
CA ALA A 136 10.72 14.89 0.17
C ALA A 136 12.12 14.41 0.60
N VAL A 137 12.28 13.11 0.82
CA VAL A 137 13.57 12.51 1.17
C VAL A 137 14.58 12.71 0.05
N VAL A 138 14.22 12.41 -1.20
CA VAL A 138 15.13 12.56 -2.35
C VAL A 138 15.55 14.02 -2.52
N ARG A 139 14.62 14.98 -2.45
CA ARG A 139 14.94 16.41 -2.54
C ARG A 139 15.87 16.88 -1.43
N HIS A 140 15.67 16.40 -0.20
CA HIS A 140 16.55 16.70 0.91
C HIS A 140 17.97 16.16 0.65
N GLN A 141 18.09 14.91 0.20
CA GLN A 141 19.38 14.29 -0.10
C GLN A 141 20.11 14.96 -1.28
N LEU A 142 19.38 15.35 -2.33
CA LEU A 142 19.94 16.10 -3.47
C LEU A 142 20.50 17.47 -3.03
N THR A 143 19.80 18.13 -2.11
CA THR A 143 20.23 19.41 -1.54
C THR A 143 21.52 19.25 -0.73
N VAL A 144 21.59 18.22 0.13
CA VAL A 144 22.79 17.89 0.90
C VAL A 144 23.97 17.52 0.00
N ALA A 145 23.72 16.83 -1.11
CA ALA A 145 24.74 16.43 -2.08
C ALA A 145 25.15 17.57 -3.03
N GLY A 146 24.48 18.73 -3.01
CA GLY A 146 24.73 19.84 -3.93
C GLY A 146 24.38 19.54 -5.39
N VAL A 147 23.49 18.56 -5.63
CA VAL A 147 23.09 18.11 -6.98
C VAL A 147 21.78 18.77 -7.37
N THR A 148 21.79 19.55 -8.45
CA THR A 148 20.61 20.17 -9.06
C THR A 148 19.96 19.25 -10.09
N GLU A 149 19.44 18.10 -9.63
CA GLU A 149 18.54 17.25 -10.43
C GLU A 149 17.10 17.35 -9.92
N ASP A 150 16.14 17.08 -10.80
CA ASP A 150 14.73 16.97 -10.42
C ASP A 150 14.49 15.67 -9.63
N GLY A 151 13.91 15.80 -8.44
CA GLY A 151 13.67 14.67 -7.53
C GLY A 151 12.76 13.59 -8.10
N ILE A 152 11.82 13.93 -9.00
CA ILE A 152 10.96 12.94 -9.66
C ILE A 152 11.78 12.12 -10.65
N SER A 153 12.65 12.77 -11.44
CA SER A 153 13.54 12.07 -12.38
C SER A 153 14.47 11.06 -11.70
N VAL A 154 15.04 11.43 -10.55
CA VAL A 154 15.87 10.55 -9.72
C VAL A 154 15.06 9.37 -9.21
N LEU A 155 13.83 9.62 -8.76
CA LEU A 155 12.95 8.57 -8.27
C LEU A 155 12.60 7.55 -9.35
N ILE A 156 12.26 8.00 -10.57
CA ILE A 156 11.97 7.10 -11.69
C ILE A 156 13.19 6.25 -12.04
N ARG A 157 14.39 6.84 -12.04
CA ARG A 157 15.65 6.11 -12.26
C ARG A 157 15.97 5.12 -11.14
N ALA A 158 15.44 5.33 -9.94
CA ALA A 158 15.59 4.44 -8.78
C ALA A 158 14.57 3.29 -8.74
N ILE A 159 13.53 3.30 -9.58
CA ILE A 159 12.54 2.20 -9.62
C ILE A 159 13.22 0.86 -9.96
N PRO A 160 14.05 0.75 -11.03
CA PRO A 160 14.70 -0.53 -11.36
C PRO A 160 15.72 -1.00 -10.32
N SER A 161 16.30 -0.10 -9.53
CA SER A 161 17.22 -0.47 -8.44
C SER A 161 16.51 -0.91 -7.16
N SER A 162 15.17 -0.87 -7.14
CA SER A 162 14.36 -1.39 -6.04
C SER A 162 14.28 -2.92 -6.10
N THR A 163 15.36 -3.58 -5.67
CA THR A 163 15.52 -5.04 -5.77
C THR A 163 14.44 -5.81 -4.99
N TYR A 164 14.08 -5.34 -3.79
CA TYR A 164 13.11 -6.05 -2.95
C TYR A 164 11.70 -6.14 -3.56
N PRO A 165 11.05 -5.02 -3.97
CA PRO A 165 9.70 -5.10 -4.55
C PRO A 165 9.63 -5.96 -5.81
N VAL A 166 10.65 -5.86 -6.67
CA VAL A 166 10.72 -6.64 -7.91
C VAL A 166 10.85 -8.14 -7.60
N LEU A 167 11.74 -8.51 -6.69
CA LEU A 167 11.92 -9.90 -6.30
C LEU A 167 10.70 -10.46 -5.56
N ALA A 168 10.04 -9.67 -4.70
CA ALA A 168 8.84 -10.10 -3.98
C ALA A 168 7.70 -10.42 -4.95
N LEU A 169 7.43 -9.55 -5.93
CA LEU A 169 6.41 -9.78 -6.95
C LEU A 169 6.75 -10.98 -7.86
N LEU A 170 8.02 -11.10 -8.26
CA LEU A 170 8.49 -12.24 -9.02
C LEU A 170 8.30 -13.55 -8.25
N PHE A 171 8.64 -13.54 -6.95
CA PHE A 171 8.49 -14.70 -6.09
C PHE A 171 7.01 -15.08 -5.91
N ALA A 172 6.12 -14.11 -5.67
CA ALA A 172 4.67 -14.36 -5.63
C ALA A 172 4.14 -14.94 -6.95
N PHE A 173 4.60 -14.44 -8.10
CA PHE A 173 4.26 -14.99 -9.41
C PHE A 173 4.74 -16.45 -9.56
N ILE A 174 5.99 -16.74 -9.16
CA ILE A 174 6.54 -18.11 -9.18
C ILE A 174 5.74 -19.04 -8.28
N VAL A 175 5.33 -18.61 -7.09
CA VAL A 175 4.51 -19.40 -6.15
C VAL A 175 3.13 -19.71 -6.76
N CYS A 176 2.49 -18.73 -7.40
CA CYS A 176 1.22 -18.93 -8.10
C CYS A 176 1.34 -19.95 -9.24
N VAL A 177 2.40 -19.84 -10.05
CA VAL A 177 2.59 -20.71 -11.22
C VAL A 177 3.07 -22.10 -10.79
N SER A 178 4.06 -22.20 -9.92
CA SER A 178 4.61 -23.49 -9.49
C SER A 178 3.65 -24.30 -8.61
N GLY A 179 2.72 -23.64 -7.92
CA GLY A 179 1.85 -24.29 -6.95
C GLY A 179 2.59 -24.82 -5.72
N ARG A 180 3.85 -24.40 -5.52
CA ARG A 180 4.65 -24.80 -4.35
C ARG A 180 4.39 -23.84 -3.21
N ASP A 181 3.49 -24.25 -2.35
CA ASP A 181 3.21 -23.56 -1.09
C ASP A 181 4.30 -23.82 -0.05
N PHE A 182 4.44 -22.89 0.89
CA PHE A 182 5.44 -22.95 1.95
C PHE A 182 4.88 -22.43 3.27
N GLY A 183 5.44 -22.92 4.38
CA GLY A 183 5.00 -22.55 5.72
C GLY A 183 3.51 -22.90 5.94
N PRO A 184 2.74 -22.01 6.59
CA PRO A 184 1.32 -22.25 6.86
C PRO A 184 0.47 -22.53 5.62
N MET A 185 0.89 -22.04 4.43
CA MET A 185 0.17 -22.31 3.18
C MET A 185 0.27 -23.77 2.74
N ALA A 186 1.33 -24.47 3.12
CA ALA A 186 1.55 -25.88 2.78
C ALA A 186 0.90 -26.85 3.79
N GLU A 187 0.60 -26.37 4.99
CA GLU A 187 -0.05 -27.12 6.07
C GLU A 187 -1.58 -27.05 6.02
N ALA A 188 -2.13 -26.10 5.26
CA ALA A 188 -3.55 -25.79 5.14
C ALA A 188 -4.33 -26.70 4.19
#